data_AF-A0A350SSR2-F1
#
_entry.id   AF-A0A350SSR2-F1
#
_cell.length_a   1.000
_cell.length_b   1.000
_cell.length_c   1.000
_cell.angle_alpha   90.00
_cell.angle_beta   90.00
_cell.angle_gamma   90.00
#
_symmetry.space_group_name_H-M   'P 1'
#
loop_
_entity.id
_entity.type
_entity.pdbx_description
1 polymer ?
#
loop_
_entity_poly.entity_id
_entity_poly.type
_entity_poly.pdbx_seq_one_letter_code
_entity_poly.pdbx_strand_id
1 'polypeptide(L)'
;MPASADSPLAAISQAFVALEIPYECQALVNPALDGDQAVEAALRGTIENYTVHLEGVPLRGITRVSQRGAPAWRLDGPEGPIAKLRLATDEDMPRRAVAFLQNANARNWNHCARLLRRCGRVLLKTWVPGTPFDELSRADREYAIGETGRALADLHAPDPCASPLVCGADRYNTVLRADGTVAFVDLECCTHGAGLVDLAWSEDLLCESEFELKVLRDAYIERAGRLYSRQEGRDGRVAYLRWLMVNLLAAAARHPCDMDIMADLELTGHTLHELEYNVERP
;
A
#
# COMPACT_ATOMS: atom_id res chain seq x y z
N MET A 1 -15.68 3.06 -25.81
CA MET A 1 -15.05 2.23 -26.85
C MET A 1 -14.61 0.92 -26.21
N PRO A 2 -14.93 -0.26 -26.76
CA PRO A 2 -14.43 -1.51 -26.21
C PRO A 2 -12.90 -1.56 -26.40
N ALA A 3 -12.15 -1.97 -25.38
CA ALA A 3 -10.72 -2.21 -25.51
C ALA A 3 -10.51 -3.25 -26.63
N SER A 4 -9.62 -2.97 -27.58
CA SER A 4 -9.29 -3.98 -28.60
C SER A 4 -8.72 -5.22 -27.90
N ALA A 5 -9.08 -6.39 -28.40
CA ALA A 5 -8.58 -7.68 -27.90
C ALA A 5 -7.03 -7.78 -27.96
N ASP A 6 -6.37 -6.85 -28.65
CA ASP A 6 -4.92 -6.78 -28.84
C ASP A 6 -4.19 -5.89 -27.82
N SER A 7 -4.87 -5.35 -26.80
CA SER A 7 -4.20 -4.58 -25.76
C SER A 7 -3.32 -5.50 -24.88
N PRO A 8 -2.04 -5.16 -24.62
CA PRO A 8 -1.18 -5.92 -23.70
C PRO A 8 -1.81 -6.13 -22.32
N LEU A 9 -2.64 -5.19 -21.86
CA LEU A 9 -3.37 -5.32 -20.59
C LEU A 9 -4.48 -6.38 -20.65
N ALA A 10 -5.19 -6.48 -21.78
CA ALA A 10 -6.20 -7.51 -21.99
C ALA A 10 -5.55 -8.90 -22.02
N ALA A 11 -4.44 -9.03 -22.75
CA ALA A 11 -3.64 -10.25 -22.76
C ALA A 11 -3.15 -10.63 -21.35
N ILE A 12 -2.61 -9.68 -20.57
CA ILE A 12 -2.16 -9.95 -19.19
C ILE A 12 -3.30 -10.42 -18.28
N SER A 13 -4.49 -9.83 -18.39
CA SER A 13 -5.63 -10.23 -17.55
C SER A 13 -6.07 -11.68 -17.79
N GLN A 14 -5.77 -12.22 -18.97
CA GLN A 14 -6.09 -13.60 -19.37
C GLN A 14 -4.89 -14.54 -19.22
N ALA A 15 -3.67 -14.01 -19.22
CA ALA A 15 -2.41 -14.75 -19.18
C ALA A 15 -2.29 -15.62 -17.94
N PHE A 16 -1.94 -16.90 -18.14
CA PHE A 16 -1.55 -17.80 -17.07
C PHE A 16 -0.27 -17.27 -16.42
N VAL A 17 -0.26 -17.18 -15.09
CA VAL A 17 0.92 -16.80 -14.30
C VAL A 17 1.40 -18.07 -13.62
N ALA A 18 2.41 -18.72 -14.21
CA ALA A 18 3.18 -19.72 -13.53
C ALA A 18 4.32 -19.04 -12.77
N LEU A 19 4.42 -19.36 -11.48
CA LEU A 19 5.59 -19.09 -10.68
C LEU A 19 6.28 -20.43 -10.49
N GLU A 20 7.36 -20.63 -11.23
CA GLU A 20 8.25 -21.75 -10.96
C GLU A 20 9.07 -21.40 -9.73
N ILE A 21 8.83 -22.15 -8.66
CA ILE A 21 9.65 -22.13 -7.46
C ILE A 21 10.61 -23.31 -7.62
N PRO A 22 11.94 -23.10 -7.66
CA PRO A 22 12.90 -24.19 -7.73
C PRO A 22 12.61 -25.24 -6.65
N TYR A 23 12.71 -26.53 -7.00
CA TYR A 23 12.38 -27.65 -6.12
C TYR A 23 13.14 -27.61 -4.77
N GLU A 24 14.34 -27.03 -4.78
CA GLU A 24 15.20 -26.82 -3.60
C GLU A 24 14.55 -25.88 -2.56
N CYS A 25 13.65 -24.97 -2.96
CA CYS A 25 12.93 -24.07 -2.06
C CYS A 25 11.77 -24.76 -1.32
N GLN A 26 11.20 -25.84 -1.87
CA GLN A 26 10.04 -26.51 -1.26
C GLN A 26 10.41 -27.28 0.00
N ALA A 27 11.67 -27.73 0.12
CA ALA A 27 12.16 -28.52 1.24
C ALA A 27 12.63 -27.68 2.46
N LEU A 28 12.87 -26.38 2.28
CA LEU A 28 13.37 -25.46 3.32
C LEU A 28 12.26 -24.74 4.10
N VAL A 29 11.00 -24.92 3.71
CA VAL A 29 9.85 -24.28 4.37
C VAL A 29 9.20 -25.27 5.33
N ASN A 30 9.89 -25.56 6.44
CA ASN A 30 9.23 -26.00 7.66
C ASN A 30 9.32 -24.86 8.69
N PRO A 31 8.36 -23.91 8.68
CA PRO A 31 8.43 -22.67 9.49
C PRO A 31 8.37 -22.91 11.01
N ALA A 32 8.25 -24.17 11.45
CA ALA A 32 8.20 -24.54 12.86
C ALA A 32 9.58 -24.85 13.48
N LEU A 33 10.66 -24.99 12.70
CA LEU A 33 11.93 -25.54 13.20
C LEU A 33 13.18 -24.72 12.91
N ASP A 34 13.23 -23.96 11.81
CA ASP A 34 14.45 -23.26 11.40
C ASP A 34 14.28 -21.75 11.57
N GLY A 35 15.04 -21.17 12.50
CA GLY A 35 14.95 -19.74 12.83
C GLY A 35 15.17 -18.81 11.62
N ASP A 36 14.55 -17.62 11.69
CA ASP A 36 14.37 -16.66 10.60
C ASP A 36 15.65 -16.31 9.82
N GLN A 37 16.84 -16.26 10.44
CA GLN A 37 18.07 -15.95 9.71
C GLN A 37 18.49 -17.05 8.72
N ALA A 38 18.19 -18.32 8.99
CA ALA A 38 18.48 -19.42 8.08
C ALA A 38 17.48 -19.48 6.93
N VAL A 39 16.20 -19.21 7.21
CA VAL A 39 15.12 -19.09 6.22
C VAL A 39 15.33 -17.87 5.35
N GLU A 40 15.73 -16.72 5.91
CA GLU A 40 15.98 -15.49 5.16
C GLU A 40 17.26 -15.56 4.32
N ALA A 41 18.33 -16.24 4.79
CA ALA A 41 19.52 -16.49 3.99
C ALA A 41 19.27 -17.49 2.85
N ALA A 42 18.53 -18.56 3.14
CA ALA A 42 18.11 -19.55 2.14
C ALA A 42 17.19 -18.91 1.09
N LEU A 43 16.18 -18.15 1.53
CA LEU A 43 15.29 -17.38 0.68
C LEU A 43 16.02 -16.27 -0.08
N ARG A 44 17.00 -15.56 0.50
CA ARG A 44 17.78 -14.56 -0.26
C ARG A 44 18.54 -15.20 -1.42
N GLY A 45 19.09 -16.40 -1.23
CA GLY A 45 19.77 -17.16 -2.29
C GLY A 45 18.81 -17.80 -3.33
N THR A 46 17.54 -18.04 -2.98
CA THR A 46 16.55 -18.68 -3.88
C THR A 46 15.48 -17.75 -4.46
N ILE A 47 15.17 -16.62 -3.82
CA ILE A 47 14.26 -15.57 -4.33
C ILE A 47 14.84 -14.92 -5.60
N GLU A 48 16.14 -15.04 -5.85
CA GLU A 48 16.77 -14.64 -7.12
C GLU A 48 16.31 -15.50 -8.32
N ASN A 49 15.65 -16.65 -8.09
CA ASN A 49 15.32 -17.64 -9.12
C ASN A 49 13.81 -17.86 -9.36
N TYR A 50 12.94 -16.88 -9.07
CA TYR A 50 11.55 -16.97 -9.54
C TYR A 50 11.46 -16.64 -11.02
N THR A 51 11.09 -17.63 -11.84
CA THR A 51 10.75 -17.38 -13.24
C THR A 51 9.24 -17.12 -13.32
N VAL A 52 8.89 -15.92 -13.76
CA VAL A 52 7.51 -15.52 -14.02
C VAL A 52 7.22 -15.80 -15.49
N HIS A 53 6.40 -16.80 -15.76
CA HIS A 53 5.92 -17.08 -17.10
C HIS A 53 4.57 -16.39 -17.29
N LEU A 54 4.51 -15.42 -18.20
CA LEU A 54 3.27 -14.85 -18.72
C LEU A 54 3.07 -15.34 -20.16
N GLU A 55 2.20 -16.32 -20.33
CA GLU A 55 1.87 -16.83 -21.67
C GLU A 55 0.99 -15.82 -22.42
N GLY A 56 1.30 -15.59 -23.70
CA GLY A 56 0.50 -14.74 -24.59
C GLY A 56 0.72 -13.22 -24.40
N VAL A 57 1.66 -12.80 -23.56
CA VAL A 57 2.01 -11.38 -23.37
C VAL A 57 3.42 -11.13 -23.90
N PRO A 58 3.61 -10.23 -24.89
CA PRO A 58 4.94 -9.88 -25.33
C PRO A 58 5.63 -9.03 -24.26
N LEU A 59 6.46 -9.66 -23.42
CA LEU A 59 7.34 -8.97 -22.48
C LEU A 59 8.70 -8.68 -23.14
N ARG A 60 9.22 -7.48 -22.91
CA ARG A 60 10.62 -7.12 -23.22
C ARG A 60 11.54 -7.30 -22.03
N GLY A 61 11.01 -7.28 -20.80
CA GLY A 61 11.82 -7.41 -19.60
C GLY A 61 11.01 -7.61 -18.32
N ILE A 62 11.71 -8.13 -17.31
CA ILE A 62 11.23 -8.28 -15.94
C ILE A 62 12.32 -7.72 -15.04
N THR A 63 12.00 -6.75 -14.19
CA THR A 63 12.98 -6.11 -13.31
C THR A 63 12.46 -6.10 -11.88
N ARG A 64 13.27 -6.58 -10.94
CA ARG A 64 12.94 -6.48 -9.51
C ARG A 64 12.99 -5.01 -9.08
N VAL A 65 11.92 -4.53 -8.44
CA VAL A 65 11.78 -3.13 -8.00
C VAL A 65 11.70 -2.98 -6.48
N SER A 66 11.46 -4.07 -5.74
CA SER A 66 11.53 -4.04 -4.27
C SER A 66 12.98 -4.14 -3.80
N GLN A 67 13.45 -3.14 -3.05
CA GLN A 67 14.74 -3.21 -2.34
C GLN A 67 14.60 -3.76 -0.91
N ARG A 68 13.42 -3.58 -0.28
CA ARG A 68 13.06 -4.08 1.06
C ARG A 68 11.59 -4.53 1.06
N GLY A 69 11.23 -5.42 1.99
CA GLY A 69 9.87 -5.95 2.14
C GLY A 69 9.49 -7.03 1.11
N ALA A 70 8.19 -7.21 0.90
CA ALA A 70 7.64 -8.23 0.02
C ALA A 70 8.21 -8.10 -1.43
N PRO A 71 8.64 -9.20 -2.07
CA PRO A 71 9.24 -9.13 -3.41
C PRO A 71 8.28 -8.55 -4.46
N ALA A 72 8.76 -7.58 -5.24
CA ALA A 72 8.03 -7.01 -6.39
C ALA A 72 8.87 -6.91 -7.66
N TRP A 73 8.20 -7.13 -8.79
CA TRP A 73 8.77 -7.03 -10.12
C TRP A 73 7.94 -6.11 -11.00
N ARG A 74 8.61 -5.25 -11.75
CA ARG A 74 8.05 -4.49 -12.88
C ARG A 74 8.14 -5.35 -14.13
N LEU A 75 7.03 -5.44 -14.86
CA LEU A 75 6.93 -6.14 -16.12
C LEU A 75 6.89 -5.10 -17.24
N ASP A 76 7.87 -5.17 -18.13
CA ASP A 76 8.05 -4.24 -19.23
C ASP A 76 7.55 -4.87 -20.53
N GLY A 77 6.56 -4.22 -21.16
CA GLY A 77 6.07 -4.54 -22.49
C GLY A 77 6.87 -3.83 -23.59
N PRO A 78 6.36 -3.83 -24.83
CA PRO A 78 7.04 -3.19 -25.96
C PRO A 78 7.22 -1.68 -25.79
N GLU A 79 6.24 -1.01 -25.19
CA GLU A 79 6.23 0.45 -25.04
C GLU A 79 6.65 0.91 -23.64
N GLY A 80 7.20 0.01 -22.81
CA GLY A 80 7.63 0.30 -21.44
C GLY A 80 6.86 -0.46 -20.36
N PRO A 81 6.88 -0.01 -19.11
CA PRO A 81 6.25 -0.69 -17.98
C PRO A 81 4.73 -0.84 -18.14
N ILE A 82 4.21 -2.05 -17.97
CA ILE A 82 2.77 -2.36 -18.13
C ILE A 82 2.11 -2.92 -16.87
N ALA A 83 2.86 -3.67 -16.05
CA ALA A 83 2.34 -4.30 -14.86
C ALA A 83 3.36 -4.38 -13.72
N LYS A 84 2.85 -4.55 -12.50
CA LYS A 84 3.63 -4.86 -11.29
C LYS A 84 3.15 -6.20 -10.74
N LEU A 85 4.08 -7.13 -10.58
CA LEU A 85 3.88 -8.38 -9.86
C LEU A 85 4.37 -8.21 -8.43
N ARG A 86 3.59 -8.63 -7.44
CA ARG A 86 3.97 -8.66 -6.03
C ARG A 86 3.74 -10.08 -5.49
N LEU A 87 4.70 -10.59 -4.74
CA LEU A 87 4.56 -11.80 -3.94
C LEU A 87 4.40 -11.40 -2.48
N ALA A 88 3.24 -11.67 -1.90
CA ALA A 88 3.02 -11.39 -0.49
C ALA A 88 3.73 -12.38 0.43
N THR A 89 4.17 -11.87 1.58
CA THR A 89 4.80 -12.64 2.66
C THR A 89 3.77 -13.45 3.46
N ASP A 90 2.50 -13.01 3.49
CA ASP A 90 1.40 -13.68 4.17
C ASP A 90 0.11 -13.72 3.31
N GLU A 91 -0.92 -14.41 3.80
CA GLU A 91 -2.20 -14.58 3.07
C GLU A 91 -3.21 -13.45 3.33
N ASP A 92 -3.04 -12.69 4.40
CA ASP A 92 -3.93 -11.60 4.76
C ASP A 92 -3.69 -10.36 3.90
N MET A 93 -2.42 -10.04 3.59
CA MET A 93 -2.07 -8.90 2.74
C MET A 93 -2.72 -9.00 1.35
N PRO A 94 -2.62 -10.12 0.60
CA PRO A 94 -3.31 -10.30 -0.67
C PRO A 94 -4.82 -10.13 -0.56
N ARG A 95 -5.41 -10.63 0.54
CA ARG A 95 -6.85 -10.53 0.76
C ARG A 95 -7.29 -9.08 0.94
N ARG A 96 -6.58 -8.30 1.77
CA ARG A 96 -6.85 -6.87 1.98
C ARG A 96 -6.63 -6.07 0.71
N ALA A 97 -5.48 -6.23 0.06
CA ALA A 97 -5.13 -5.52 -1.17
C ALA A 97 -6.12 -5.82 -2.30
N VAL A 98 -6.54 -7.08 -2.48
CA VAL A 98 -7.56 -7.43 -3.48
C VAL A 98 -8.90 -6.78 -3.16
N ALA A 99 -9.37 -6.86 -1.91
CA ALA A 99 -10.63 -6.23 -1.51
C ALA A 99 -10.62 -4.71 -1.77
N PHE A 100 -9.53 -4.03 -1.38
CA PHE A 100 -9.34 -2.61 -1.65
C PHE A 100 -9.38 -2.32 -3.16
N LEU A 101 -8.55 -3.01 -3.96
CA LEU A 101 -8.44 -2.77 -5.39
C LEU A 101 -9.74 -3.05 -6.14
N GLN A 102 -10.48 -4.08 -5.74
CA GLN A 102 -11.79 -4.39 -6.32
C GLN A 102 -12.81 -3.30 -6.02
N ASN A 103 -12.88 -2.82 -4.77
CA ASN A 103 -13.79 -1.75 -4.37
C ASN A 103 -13.42 -0.42 -5.06
N ALA A 104 -12.14 -0.05 -5.08
CA ALA A 104 -11.65 1.14 -5.78
C ALA A 104 -11.97 1.09 -7.28
N ASN A 105 -11.71 -0.04 -7.93
CA ASN A 105 -12.03 -0.24 -9.34
C ASN A 105 -13.53 -0.16 -9.63
N ALA A 106 -14.39 -0.76 -8.79
CA ALA A 106 -15.84 -0.71 -8.94
C ALA A 106 -16.38 0.73 -8.83
N ARG A 107 -15.72 1.57 -8.02
CA ARG A 107 -16.04 3.01 -7.86
C ARG A 107 -15.38 3.91 -8.92
N ASN A 108 -14.64 3.35 -9.87
CA ASN A 108 -13.83 4.10 -10.84
C ASN A 108 -12.86 5.10 -10.19
N TRP A 109 -12.38 4.81 -8.99
CA TRP A 109 -11.41 5.64 -8.29
C TRP A 109 -10.01 5.39 -8.86
N ASN A 110 -9.58 6.22 -9.82
CA ASN A 110 -8.37 6.01 -10.61
C ASN A 110 -7.07 6.50 -9.93
N HIS A 111 -7.02 6.44 -8.59
CA HIS A 111 -5.86 6.80 -7.77
C HIS A 111 -5.09 5.58 -7.26
N CYS A 112 -5.36 4.39 -7.80
CA CYS A 112 -4.57 3.19 -7.51
C CYS A 112 -4.39 2.36 -8.79
N ALA A 113 -3.51 1.36 -8.71
CA ALA A 113 -3.40 0.35 -9.76
C ALA A 113 -4.72 -0.40 -9.94
N ARG A 114 -4.94 -0.98 -11.12
CA ARG A 114 -6.03 -1.93 -11.34
C ARG A 114 -5.53 -3.34 -11.08
N LEU A 115 -6.28 -4.11 -10.29
CA LEU A 115 -6.04 -5.55 -10.17
C LEU A 115 -6.25 -6.22 -11.53
N LEU A 116 -5.24 -6.93 -12.01
CA LEU A 116 -5.32 -7.73 -13.24
C LEU A 116 -5.60 -9.19 -12.90
N ARG A 117 -4.88 -9.75 -11.91
CA ARG A 117 -5.03 -11.14 -11.49
C ARG A 117 -4.53 -11.36 -10.07
N ARG A 118 -5.10 -12.36 -9.38
CA ARG A 118 -4.56 -12.96 -8.16
C ARG A 118 -4.35 -14.46 -8.36
N CYS A 119 -3.23 -14.99 -7.88
CA CYS A 119 -2.96 -16.43 -7.79
C CYS A 119 -2.31 -16.74 -6.45
N GLY A 120 -3.06 -17.33 -5.51
CA GLY A 120 -2.57 -17.55 -4.14
C GLY A 120 -2.11 -16.24 -3.46
N ARG A 121 -0.81 -16.16 -3.16
CA ARG A 121 -0.12 -14.99 -2.56
C ARG A 121 0.40 -13.97 -3.58
N VAL A 122 0.18 -14.22 -4.85
CA VAL A 122 0.70 -13.42 -5.96
C VAL A 122 -0.38 -12.44 -6.40
N LEU A 123 -0.01 -11.17 -6.48
CA LEU A 123 -0.84 -10.10 -6.99
C LEU A 123 -0.23 -9.54 -8.27
N LEU A 124 -1.02 -9.50 -9.33
CA LEU A 124 -0.67 -8.83 -10.57
C LEU A 124 -1.59 -7.63 -10.75
N LYS A 125 -1.00 -6.44 -10.84
CA LYS A 125 -1.72 -5.16 -10.98
C LYS A 125 -1.10 -4.33 -12.08
N THR A 126 -1.84 -3.37 -12.64
CA THR A 126 -1.30 -2.45 -13.64
C THR A 126 -0.14 -1.65 -13.07
N TRP A 127 0.82 -1.30 -13.92
CA TRP A 127 1.84 -0.34 -13.54
C TRP A 127 1.23 1.06 -13.39
N VAL A 128 1.68 1.81 -12.40
CA VAL A 128 1.29 3.21 -12.19
C VAL A 128 2.51 4.07 -12.53
N PRO A 129 2.51 4.77 -13.67
CA PRO A 129 3.62 5.64 -14.03
C PRO A 129 3.54 6.97 -13.28
N GLY A 130 4.69 7.50 -12.90
CA GLY A 130 4.81 8.83 -12.30
C GLY A 130 6.12 8.97 -11.53
N THR A 131 6.29 10.12 -10.89
CA THR A 131 7.44 10.44 -10.06
C THR A 131 7.12 10.08 -8.60
N PRO A 132 7.93 9.23 -7.94
CA PRO A 132 7.78 8.95 -6.51
C PRO A 132 7.84 10.23 -5.69
N PHE A 133 7.07 10.30 -4.61
CA PHE A 133 6.95 11.50 -3.80
C PHE A 133 8.29 11.98 -3.21
N ASP A 134 9.15 11.05 -2.76
CA ASP A 134 10.50 11.34 -2.25
C ASP A 134 11.46 11.92 -3.31
N GLU A 135 11.12 11.84 -4.60
CA GLU A 135 11.92 12.37 -5.70
C GLU A 135 11.40 13.72 -6.21
N LEU A 136 10.30 14.23 -5.63
CA LEU A 136 9.68 15.48 -6.08
C LEU A 136 10.51 16.71 -5.67
N SER A 137 10.45 17.73 -6.52
CA SER A 137 10.88 19.07 -6.11
C SER A 137 9.98 19.60 -4.99
N ARG A 138 10.45 20.58 -4.21
CA ARG A 138 9.62 21.19 -3.15
C ARG A 138 8.27 21.70 -3.66
N ALA A 139 8.26 22.34 -4.83
CA ALA A 139 7.02 22.89 -5.40
C ALA A 139 6.05 21.76 -5.83
N ASP A 140 6.58 20.71 -6.46
CA ASP A 140 5.76 19.57 -6.89
C ASP A 140 5.25 18.76 -5.70
N ARG A 141 6.03 18.72 -4.62
CA ARG A 141 5.66 18.08 -3.36
C ARG A 141 4.45 18.77 -2.72
N GLU A 142 4.49 20.10 -2.58
CA GLU A 142 3.36 20.88 -2.05
C GLU A 142 2.09 20.66 -2.90
N TYR A 143 2.23 20.63 -4.23
CA TYR A 143 1.12 20.31 -5.14
C TYR A 143 0.59 18.88 -4.94
N ALA A 144 1.46 17.88 -4.88
CA ALA A 144 1.09 16.48 -4.68
C ALA A 144 0.39 16.24 -3.33
N ILE A 145 0.75 16.98 -2.27
CA ILE A 145 0.06 16.91 -0.97
C ILE A 145 -1.38 17.42 -1.10
N GLY A 146 -1.60 18.52 -1.82
CA GLY A 146 -2.95 19.02 -2.09
C GLY A 146 -3.79 18.01 -2.89
N GLU A 147 -3.20 17.43 -3.94
CA GLU A 147 -3.84 16.38 -4.73
C GLU A 147 -4.12 15.10 -3.91
N THR A 148 -3.25 14.76 -2.96
CA THR A 148 -3.47 13.66 -2.00
C THR A 148 -4.71 13.94 -1.15
N GLY A 149 -4.85 15.15 -0.62
CA GLY A 149 -6.04 15.55 0.13
C GLY A 149 -7.31 15.40 -0.70
N ARG A 150 -7.31 15.82 -1.97
CA ARG A 150 -8.47 15.65 -2.86
C ARG A 150 -8.78 14.18 -3.14
N ALA A 151 -7.76 13.38 -3.43
CA ALA A 151 -7.92 11.96 -3.74
C ALA A 151 -8.48 11.17 -2.54
N LEU A 152 -8.02 11.46 -1.33
CA LEU A 152 -8.54 10.87 -0.09
C LEU A 152 -9.99 11.28 0.16
N ALA A 153 -10.36 12.55 -0.10
CA ALA A 153 -11.74 13.00 0.05
C ALA A 153 -12.69 12.23 -0.91
N ASP A 154 -12.24 11.99 -2.15
CA ASP A 154 -12.98 11.19 -3.13
C ASP A 154 -13.09 9.71 -2.71
N LEU A 155 -12.04 9.16 -2.09
CA LEU A 155 -12.05 7.79 -1.54
C LEU A 155 -13.08 7.64 -0.41
N HIS A 156 -13.10 8.62 0.49
CA HIS A 156 -13.93 8.62 1.70
C HIS A 156 -15.35 9.14 1.48
N ALA A 157 -15.69 9.59 0.26
CA ALA A 157 -17.02 9.99 -0.09
C ALA A 157 -18.05 8.89 0.29
N PRO A 158 -19.21 9.24 0.86
CA PRO A 158 -20.15 8.27 1.40
C PRO A 158 -20.57 7.23 0.35
N ASP A 159 -20.35 5.95 0.67
CA ASP A 159 -20.95 4.83 -0.02
C ASP A 159 -21.88 4.12 0.97
N PRO A 160 -23.21 4.14 0.77
CA PRO A 160 -24.16 3.54 1.70
C PRO A 160 -24.01 2.02 1.84
N CYS A 161 -23.24 1.38 0.96
CA CYS A 161 -23.09 -0.07 0.90
C CYS A 161 -21.70 -0.59 1.30
N ALA A 162 -20.73 0.29 1.62
CA ALA A 162 -19.36 -0.11 1.89
C ALA A 162 -18.74 0.59 3.10
N SER A 163 -17.97 -0.16 3.89
CA SER A 163 -17.06 0.44 4.87
C SER A 163 -16.03 1.31 4.13
N PRO A 164 -15.66 2.49 4.65
CA PRO A 164 -14.68 3.33 3.97
C PRO A 164 -13.34 2.59 3.83
N LEU A 165 -12.73 2.77 2.67
CA LEU A 165 -11.41 2.28 2.35
C LEU A 165 -10.37 3.21 2.95
N VAL A 166 -9.27 2.64 3.42
CA VAL A 166 -8.11 3.34 3.99
C VAL A 166 -6.88 2.85 3.23
N CYS A 167 -6.18 3.72 2.52
CA CYS A 167 -5.03 3.39 1.67
C CYS A 167 -3.67 3.57 2.37
N GLY A 168 -3.61 4.38 3.42
CA GLY A 168 -2.42 4.72 4.21
C GLY A 168 -1.43 5.55 3.41
N ALA A 169 -1.83 6.70 2.87
CA ALA A 169 -0.97 7.49 1.98
C ALA A 169 0.23 8.09 2.72
N ASP A 170 1.44 7.75 2.27
CA ASP A 170 2.73 8.19 2.80
C ASP A 170 3.73 8.50 1.67
N ARG A 171 4.93 8.97 2.04
CA ARG A 171 5.97 9.37 1.08
C ARG A 171 6.53 8.22 0.21
N TYR A 172 6.41 6.98 0.66
CA TYR A 172 6.92 5.81 -0.06
C TYR A 172 5.90 5.21 -1.02
N ASN A 173 4.62 5.44 -0.76
CA ASN A 173 3.53 4.87 -1.52
C ASN A 173 2.75 5.89 -2.36
N THR A 174 3.12 7.17 -2.31
CA THR A 174 2.51 8.23 -3.12
C THR A 174 3.33 8.53 -4.38
N VAL A 175 2.67 8.64 -5.52
CA VAL A 175 3.27 8.93 -6.83
C VAL A 175 2.52 10.07 -7.50
N LEU A 176 3.23 11.10 -7.95
CA LEU A 176 2.66 12.17 -8.79
C LEU A 176 2.71 11.73 -10.26
N ARG A 177 1.54 11.70 -10.91
CA ARG A 177 1.39 11.27 -12.30
C ARG A 177 1.57 12.46 -13.24
N ALA A 178 1.92 12.17 -14.50
CA ALA A 178 2.11 13.19 -15.53
C ALA A 178 0.83 13.98 -15.87
N ASP A 179 -0.35 13.46 -15.53
CA ASP A 179 -1.64 14.13 -15.68
C ASP A 179 -1.97 15.09 -14.52
N GLY A 180 -1.05 15.26 -13.56
CA GLY A 180 -1.22 16.11 -12.40
C GLY A 180 -1.97 15.45 -11.25
N THR A 181 -2.47 14.22 -11.41
CA THR A 181 -3.11 13.48 -10.31
C THR A 181 -2.09 12.72 -9.48
N VAL A 182 -2.45 12.36 -8.25
CA VAL A 182 -1.66 11.42 -7.46
C VAL A 182 -2.23 10.01 -7.56
N ALA A 183 -1.37 9.01 -7.37
CA ALA A 183 -1.79 7.64 -7.16
C ALA A 183 -1.04 6.99 -6.01
N PHE A 184 -1.73 6.11 -5.32
CA PHE A 184 -1.24 5.33 -4.19
C PHE A 184 -0.84 3.94 -4.70
N VAL A 185 0.46 3.68 -4.65
CA VAL A 185 1.06 2.37 -4.94
C VAL A 185 1.18 1.57 -3.63
N ASP A 186 1.59 0.31 -3.73
CA ASP A 186 1.99 -0.51 -2.56
C ASP A 186 1.04 -0.47 -1.34
N LEU A 187 -0.24 -0.64 -1.64
CA LEU A 187 -1.39 -0.67 -0.72
C LEU A 187 -1.43 -1.89 0.20
N GLU A 188 -0.34 -2.22 0.87
CA GLU A 188 -0.20 -3.45 1.69
C GLU A 188 -0.69 -3.25 3.11
N CYS A 189 -0.58 -2.01 3.57
CA CYS A 189 -1.15 -1.50 4.81
C CYS A 189 -2.60 -1.06 4.64
N CYS A 190 -3.20 -1.23 3.44
CA CYS A 190 -4.59 -0.84 3.24
C CYS A 190 -5.54 -1.64 4.17
N THR A 191 -6.59 -0.96 4.60
CA THR A 191 -7.59 -1.51 5.50
C THR A 191 -8.97 -0.95 5.20
N HIS A 192 -9.95 -1.45 5.92
CA HIS A 192 -11.25 -0.80 6.06
C HIS A 192 -11.29 -0.10 7.43
N GLY A 193 -11.89 1.08 7.48
CA GLY A 193 -11.98 1.84 8.72
C GLY A 193 -12.55 3.23 8.50
N ALA A 194 -12.46 4.07 9.53
CA ALA A 194 -12.77 5.48 9.35
C ALA A 194 -11.74 6.10 8.40
N GLY A 195 -12.19 6.80 7.35
CA GLY A 195 -11.28 7.52 6.43
C GLY A 195 -10.40 8.56 7.12
N LEU A 196 -10.74 8.96 8.35
CA LEU A 196 -9.92 9.83 9.19
C LEU A 196 -8.60 9.19 9.61
N VAL A 197 -8.51 7.86 9.60
CA VAL A 197 -7.23 7.14 9.78
C VAL A 197 -6.26 7.49 8.67
N ASP A 198 -6.73 7.58 7.42
CA ASP A 198 -5.90 7.97 6.28
C ASP A 198 -5.38 9.39 6.40
N LEU A 199 -6.22 10.31 6.87
CA LEU A 199 -5.77 11.67 7.14
C LEU A 199 -4.70 11.74 8.22
N ALA A 200 -4.92 11.11 9.38
CA ALA A 200 -3.95 11.10 10.46
C ALA A 200 -2.62 10.45 10.02
N TRP A 201 -2.70 9.37 9.24
CA TRP A 201 -1.54 8.72 8.64
C TRP A 201 -0.77 9.66 7.73
N SER A 202 -1.46 10.31 6.78
CA SER A 202 -0.81 11.20 5.81
C SER A 202 -0.24 12.45 6.48
N GLU A 203 -0.90 12.98 7.50
CA GLU A 203 -0.35 14.07 8.31
C GLU A 203 1.01 13.70 8.93
N ASP A 204 1.12 12.49 9.49
CA ASP A 204 2.34 12.06 10.19
C ASP A 204 3.44 11.56 9.23
N LEU A 205 3.10 10.92 8.11
CA LEU A 205 4.07 10.21 7.25
C LEU A 205 4.27 10.82 5.86
N LEU A 206 3.42 11.76 5.45
CA LEU A 206 3.55 12.48 4.18
C LEU A 206 4.04 13.91 4.40
N CYS A 207 3.50 14.64 5.39
CA CYS A 207 3.82 16.04 5.63
C CYS A 207 5.06 16.23 6.51
N GLU A 208 5.91 17.19 6.15
CA GLU A 208 7.15 17.54 6.87
C GLU A 208 7.07 18.92 7.54
N SER A 209 6.00 19.69 7.29
CA SER A 209 5.81 21.02 7.87
C SER A 209 4.34 21.35 8.15
N GLU A 210 4.12 22.32 9.04
CA GLU A 210 2.80 22.90 9.32
C GLU A 210 2.11 23.47 8.07
N PHE A 211 2.91 23.98 7.12
CA PHE A 211 2.37 24.46 5.85
C PHE A 211 1.80 23.32 5.01
N GLU A 212 2.57 22.22 4.87
CA GLU A 212 2.12 21.03 4.15
C GLU A 212 0.90 20.38 4.80
N LEU A 213 0.87 20.30 6.14
CA LEU A 213 -0.28 19.84 6.91
C LEU A 213 -1.53 20.68 6.60
N LYS A 214 -1.37 22.00 6.54
CA LYS A 214 -2.47 22.90 6.16
C LYS A 214 -2.94 22.65 4.73
N VAL A 215 -2.03 22.50 3.78
CA VAL A 215 -2.35 22.21 2.36
C VAL A 215 -3.15 20.92 2.24
N LEU A 216 -2.72 19.84 2.89
CA LEU A 216 -3.42 18.55 2.90
C LEU A 216 -4.86 18.69 3.40
N ARG A 217 -5.01 19.30 4.58
CA ARG A 217 -6.31 19.45 5.25
C ARG A 217 -7.27 20.34 4.47
N ASP A 218 -6.79 21.49 3.99
CA ASP A 218 -7.61 22.43 3.24
C ASP A 218 -8.14 21.79 1.95
N ALA A 219 -7.27 21.11 1.20
CA ALA A 219 -7.66 20.45 -0.04
C ALA A 219 -8.67 19.32 0.20
N TYR A 220 -8.50 18.55 1.27
CA TYR A 220 -9.44 17.51 1.68
C TYR A 220 -10.81 18.09 2.10
N ILE A 221 -10.82 19.13 2.93
CA ILE A 221 -12.05 19.82 3.38
C ILE A 221 -12.80 20.43 2.20
N GLU A 222 -12.08 21.16 1.33
CA GLU A 222 -12.63 21.78 0.13
C GLU A 222 -13.32 20.73 -0.75
N ARG A 223 -12.66 19.60 -0.96
CA ARG A 223 -13.19 18.51 -1.80
C ARG A 223 -14.33 17.75 -1.15
N ALA A 224 -14.26 17.47 0.15
CA ALA A 224 -15.31 16.77 0.89
C ALA A 224 -16.58 17.60 1.08
N GLY A 225 -16.50 18.93 0.90
CA GLY A 225 -17.64 19.84 1.04
C GLY A 225 -18.17 19.97 2.48
N ARG A 226 -17.39 19.52 3.47
CA ARG A 226 -17.74 19.65 4.89
C ARG A 226 -16.51 19.91 5.74
N LEU A 227 -16.67 20.72 6.78
CA LEU A 227 -15.66 20.87 7.80
C LEU A 227 -15.56 19.56 8.61
N TYR A 228 -14.32 19.12 8.82
CA TYR A 228 -14.01 18.09 9.79
C TYR A 228 -13.93 18.74 11.17
N SER A 229 -14.72 18.23 12.11
CA SER A 229 -14.69 18.72 13.47
C SER A 229 -13.36 18.34 14.14
N ARG A 230 -12.94 19.12 15.14
CA ARG A 230 -11.77 18.77 15.97
C ARG A 230 -11.92 17.40 16.63
N GLN A 231 -13.15 17.01 16.99
CA GLN A 231 -13.42 15.71 17.59
C GLN A 231 -13.20 14.57 16.60
N GLU A 232 -13.70 14.70 15.36
CA GLU A 232 -13.44 13.71 14.30
C GLU A 232 -11.93 13.53 14.07
N GLY A 233 -11.15 14.63 14.02
CA GLY A 233 -9.69 14.54 13.90
C GLY A 233 -9.04 13.76 15.06
N ARG A 234 -9.49 14.00 16.30
CA ARG A 234 -9.03 13.25 17.48
C ARG A 234 -9.39 11.76 17.38
N ASP A 235 -10.64 11.45 17.03
CA ASP A 235 -11.12 10.07 16.90
C ASP A 235 -10.35 9.32 15.80
N GLY A 236 -10.05 10.00 14.68
CA GLY A 236 -9.22 9.47 13.61
C GLY A 236 -7.80 9.12 14.07
N ARG A 237 -7.18 9.99 14.87
CA ARG A 237 -5.84 9.75 15.42
C ARG A 237 -5.83 8.58 16.42
N VAL A 238 -6.83 8.48 17.28
CA VAL A 238 -6.97 7.33 18.19
C VAL A 238 -7.17 6.03 17.39
N ALA A 239 -8.00 6.05 16.35
CA ALA A 239 -8.20 4.91 15.47
C ALA A 239 -6.91 4.50 14.74
N TYR A 240 -6.12 5.47 14.26
CA TYR A 240 -4.81 5.23 13.66
C TYR A 240 -3.84 4.57 14.63
N LEU A 241 -3.69 5.10 15.85
CA LEU A 241 -2.80 4.53 16.86
C LEU A 241 -3.20 3.12 17.27
N ARG A 242 -4.50 2.86 17.43
CA ARG A 242 -5.03 1.51 17.68
C ARG A 242 -4.71 0.56 16.53
N TRP A 243 -4.93 1.00 15.29
CA TRP A 243 -4.57 0.22 14.11
C TRP A 243 -3.07 -0.09 14.08
N LEU A 244 -2.21 0.90 14.34
CA LEU A 244 -0.77 0.75 14.33
C LEU A 244 -0.32 -0.26 15.38
N MET A 245 -0.83 -0.14 16.60
CA MET A 245 -0.51 -1.05 17.69
C MET A 245 -0.93 -2.49 17.39
N VAL A 246 -2.11 -2.72 16.80
CA VAL A 246 -2.56 -4.06 16.40
C VAL A 246 -1.61 -4.66 15.35
N ASN A 247 -1.17 -3.86 14.37
CA ASN A 247 -0.25 -4.35 13.34
C ASN A 247 1.16 -4.63 13.90
N LEU A 248 1.64 -3.78 14.82
CA LEU A 248 2.92 -3.98 15.51
C LEU A 248 2.90 -5.23 16.40
N LEU A 249 1.83 -5.44 17.17
CA LEU A 249 1.64 -6.66 17.97
C LEU A 249 1.59 -7.92 17.10
N ALA A 250 0.87 -7.86 15.98
CA ALA A 250 0.82 -8.97 15.02
C ALA A 250 2.17 -9.22 14.34
N ALA A 251 2.98 -8.17 14.09
CA ALA A 251 4.33 -8.31 13.59
C ALA A 251 5.25 -8.96 14.64
N ALA A 252 5.24 -8.46 15.88
CA ALA A 252 6.05 -8.98 16.98
C ALA A 252 5.72 -10.45 17.32
N ALA A 253 4.44 -10.84 17.24
CA ALA A 253 4.03 -12.23 17.42
C ALA A 253 4.57 -13.16 16.33
N ARG A 254 4.90 -12.63 15.14
CA ARG A 254 5.48 -13.38 14.01
C ARG A 254 7.00 -13.29 13.96
N HIS A 255 7.59 -12.24 14.55
CA HIS A 255 9.03 -12.00 14.60
C HIS A 255 9.48 -11.70 16.03
N PRO A 256 9.72 -12.73 16.86
CA PRO A 256 10.05 -12.55 18.29
C PRO A 256 11.35 -11.79 18.54
N CYS A 257 12.22 -11.68 17.53
CA CYS A 257 13.44 -10.87 17.58
C CYS A 257 13.19 -9.34 17.46
N ASP A 258 11.99 -8.92 17.05
CA ASP A 258 11.59 -7.52 16.98
C ASP A 258 10.97 -7.02 18.30
N MET A 259 10.96 -7.86 19.34
CA MET A 259 10.45 -7.52 20.68
C MET A 259 11.21 -6.36 21.34
N ASP A 260 12.46 -6.10 20.96
CA ASP A 260 13.23 -4.95 21.46
C ASP A 260 12.66 -3.60 20.98
N ILE A 261 12.02 -3.55 19.80
CA ILE A 261 11.32 -2.36 19.29
C ILE A 261 10.01 -2.13 20.06
N MET A 262 9.35 -3.21 20.47
CA MET A 262 8.14 -3.17 21.28
C MET A 262 8.43 -2.77 22.73
N ALA A 263 9.59 -3.16 23.28
CA ALA A 263 10.03 -2.76 24.61
C ALA A 263 10.23 -1.23 24.72
N ASP A 264 10.70 -0.56 23.66
CA ASP A 264 10.79 0.92 23.60
C ASP A 264 9.40 1.59 23.54
N LEU A 265 8.40 0.94 22.93
CA LEU A 265 7.01 1.41 22.95
C LEU A 265 6.32 1.19 24.30
N GLU A 266 6.66 0.12 25.03
CA GLU A 266 6.24 -0.08 26.42
C GLU A 266 7.00 0.85 27.41
N LEU A 267 8.27 1.19 27.12
CA LEU A 267 9.10 2.13 27.91
C LEU A 267 8.74 3.61 27.69
N THR A 268 8.02 3.95 26.61
CA THR A 268 7.40 5.28 26.44
C THR A 268 6.10 5.45 27.23
N GLY A 269 5.68 4.43 28.00
CA GLY A 269 4.69 4.57 29.06
C GLY A 269 3.24 4.81 28.61
N HIS A 270 2.99 5.01 27.32
CA HIS A 270 1.66 5.27 26.81
C HIS A 270 0.86 3.97 26.64
N THR A 271 0.40 3.42 27.76
CA THR A 271 -0.74 2.51 27.73
C THR A 271 -1.87 3.17 26.95
N LEU A 272 -2.66 2.39 26.19
CA LEU A 272 -3.81 2.89 25.42
C LEU A 272 -4.68 3.88 26.22
N HIS A 273 -4.74 3.67 27.54
CA HIS A 273 -5.44 4.49 28.49
C HIS A 273 -4.88 5.92 28.60
N GLU A 274 -3.56 6.13 28.52
CA GLU A 274 -2.92 7.46 28.52
C GLU A 274 -3.02 8.19 27.18
N LEU A 275 -3.04 7.47 26.05
CA LEU A 275 -3.33 8.06 24.73
C LEU A 275 -4.79 8.53 24.64
N GLU A 276 -5.71 7.80 25.25
CA GLU A 276 -7.10 8.25 25.45
C GLU A 276 -7.14 9.46 26.42
N TYR A 277 -6.39 9.43 27.53
CA TYR A 277 -6.40 10.47 28.56
C TYR A 277 -5.73 11.80 28.13
N ASN A 278 -4.69 11.75 27.28
CA ASN A 278 -4.02 12.95 26.77
C ASN A 278 -4.78 13.65 25.63
N VAL A 279 -5.75 12.97 25.02
CA VAL A 279 -6.67 13.54 24.01
C VAL A 279 -7.85 14.27 24.67
N GLU A 280 -8.11 14.03 25.95
CA GLU A 280 -9.21 14.64 26.73
C GLU A 280 -8.88 15.98 27.40
N ARG A 281 -7.65 16.50 27.32
CA ARG A 281 -7.34 17.83 27.89
C ARG A 281 -7.60 18.97 26.88
N PRO A 282 -8.21 20.09 27.35
CA PRO A 282 -8.63 21.22 26.53
C PRO A 282 -7.48 21.97 25.87
#